data_AF-A0A958RKS5-F1
#
_entry.id   AF-A0A958RKS5-F1
#
_cell.length_a   1.000
_cell.length_b   1.000
_cell.length_c   1.000
_cell.angle_alpha   90.00
_cell.angle_beta   90.00
_cell.angle_gamma   90.00
#
_symmetry.space_group_name_H-M   'P 1'
#
loop_
_entity.id
_entity.type
_entity.pdbx_description
1 polymer ?
#
loop_
_entity_poly.entity_id
_entity_poly.type
_entity_poly.pdbx_seq_one_letter_code
_entity_poly.pdbx_strand_id
1 'polypeptide(L)'
;SHVSKAISEGNSETGARVIEFSGTEYMVRAKGYARNKQDIENIVIGVNQQGVPIYVKNVARVAKGPEIRRGVGDLNGLGDTVGGIVVMRFGENANQVIKNVQKKISGLSSSLPEGVEFVETYNRSDLIQRSVETLTHELSIEMIVVALVIVLFLLHLPSALVPIITLPTAVVVSFIFMRMMDVSANIMSLGGIAIAIGAMVDAAIVVVENCHKKLEEWSLNGKREPLTEVLIGAIKEVGPASFYSLLVIAVSFLPIFVLEAQEGRLFKPLAYTKTLAMLVASVLSITLVPALIIVFTRKREVKLGPSWLNRSLNYLMAPNERSEENHPISRFLFRTYGPVVDWVVEKRRLVVGIAVGLVALTLPAFLQLGSEFMPPLNEGTILYMPTTMPGLSVTEAQKLLQQQDKILKSFPEVISVHGKAGKAATATDPAPLTMMETVVVLKDQRQWRRVDRWYSALPRFL
;
A
#
# COMPACT_ATOMS: atom_id res chain seq x y z
N SER A 1 -8.12 47.79 -33.01
CA SER A 1 -9.29 48.02 -32.13
C SER A 1 -10.61 47.75 -32.86
N HIS A 2 -10.90 48.41 -33.98
CA HIS A 2 -12.18 48.28 -34.71
C HIS A 2 -12.56 46.84 -35.10
N VAL A 3 -11.63 46.07 -35.65
CA VAL A 3 -11.87 44.65 -36.02
C VAL A 3 -12.23 43.80 -34.80
N SER A 4 -11.49 43.93 -33.70
CA SER A 4 -11.76 43.20 -32.46
C SER A 4 -13.13 43.53 -31.88
N LYS A 5 -13.53 44.81 -31.93
CA LYS A 5 -14.84 45.27 -31.47
C LYS A 5 -15.97 44.68 -32.35
N ALA A 6 -15.81 44.76 -33.67
CA ALA A 6 -16.77 44.21 -34.62
C ALA A 6 -16.96 42.69 -34.46
N ILE A 7 -15.87 41.93 -34.23
CA ILE A 7 -15.94 40.50 -33.97
C ILE A 7 -16.66 40.20 -32.64
N SER A 8 -16.40 40.98 -31.60
CA SER A 8 -17.05 40.81 -30.29
C SER A 8 -18.55 41.13 -30.35
N GLU A 9 -18.95 42.17 -31.08
CA GLU A 9 -20.36 42.58 -31.22
C GLU A 9 -21.12 41.68 -32.20
N GLY A 10 -20.45 41.20 -33.25
CA GLY A 10 -21.01 40.35 -34.30
C GLY A 10 -21.19 38.87 -33.91
N ASN A 11 -20.83 38.50 -32.68
CA ASN A 11 -20.92 37.12 -32.17
C ASN A 11 -21.71 37.06 -30.86
N SER A 12 -22.94 37.56 -30.88
CA SER A 12 -23.82 37.59 -29.70
C SER A 12 -25.25 37.23 -30.07
N GLU A 13 -26.00 36.67 -29.11
CA GLU A 13 -27.44 36.45 -29.25
C GLU A 13 -28.21 37.24 -28.19
N THR A 14 -29.36 37.76 -28.60
CA THR A 14 -30.19 38.61 -27.74
C THR A 14 -31.61 38.05 -27.69
N GLY A 15 -32.14 37.89 -26.48
CA GLY A 15 -33.56 37.60 -26.25
C GLY A 15 -34.39 38.87 -26.34
N ALA A 16 -35.49 38.84 -27.09
CA ALA A 16 -36.39 39.97 -27.30
C ALA A 16 -37.74 39.76 -26.60
N ARG A 17 -37.71 39.18 -25.39
CA ARG A 17 -38.88 38.84 -24.55
C ARG A 17 -39.88 37.91 -25.26
N VAL A 18 -41.10 37.87 -24.76
CA VAL A 18 -42.22 37.08 -25.30
C VAL A 18 -43.27 38.01 -25.89
N ILE A 19 -43.94 37.55 -26.93
CA ILE A 19 -45.15 38.16 -27.47
C ILE A 19 -46.29 37.19 -27.23
N GLU A 20 -47.34 37.64 -26.54
CA GLU A 20 -48.55 36.84 -26.37
C GLU A 20 -49.45 37.01 -27.59
N PHE A 21 -49.82 35.90 -28.23
CA PHE A 21 -50.74 35.88 -29.36
C PHE A 21 -51.69 34.69 -29.23
N SER A 22 -53.00 34.94 -29.25
CA SER A 22 -54.04 33.91 -29.13
C SER A 22 -53.92 33.03 -27.88
N GLY A 23 -53.58 33.62 -26.73
CA GLY A 23 -53.44 32.90 -25.45
C GLY A 23 -52.20 31.99 -25.36
N THR A 24 -51.25 32.14 -26.29
CA THR A 24 -49.94 31.45 -26.25
C THR A 24 -48.81 32.48 -26.27
N GLU A 25 -47.78 32.28 -25.45
CA GLU A 25 -46.57 33.10 -25.45
C GLU A 25 -45.55 32.60 -26.48
N TYR A 26 -45.12 33.47 -27.37
CA TYR A 26 -44.06 33.22 -28.36
C TYR A 26 -42.77 33.91 -27.91
N MET A 27 -41.73 33.12 -27.62
CA MET A 27 -40.40 33.64 -27.31
C MET A 27 -39.72 34.18 -28.58
N VAL A 28 -39.35 35.46 -28.56
CA VAL A 28 -38.61 36.10 -29.64
C VAL A 28 -37.11 36.04 -29.33
N ARG A 29 -36.32 35.41 -30.20
CA ARG A 29 -34.86 35.29 -30.07
C ARG A 29 -34.17 35.76 -31.34
N ALA A 30 -33.26 36.72 -31.21
CA ALA A 30 -32.34 37.10 -32.27
C ALA A 30 -31.12 36.17 -32.26
N LYS A 31 -30.91 35.47 -33.37
CA LYS A 31 -29.74 34.61 -33.59
C LYS A 31 -28.57 35.47 -34.08
N GLY A 32 -27.37 35.21 -33.59
CA GLY A 32 -26.17 35.99 -33.91
C GLY A 32 -24.86 35.35 -33.48
N TYR A 33 -24.85 34.10 -33.03
CA TYR A 33 -23.61 33.34 -32.88
C TYR A 33 -23.07 32.90 -34.23
N ALA A 34 -21.78 33.16 -34.47
CA ALA A 34 -21.04 32.61 -35.60
C ALA A 34 -20.87 31.10 -35.41
N ARG A 35 -21.30 30.30 -36.40
CA ARG A 35 -21.24 28.83 -36.37
C ARG A 35 -20.19 28.28 -37.31
N ASN A 36 -19.96 28.98 -38.41
CA ASN A 36 -19.04 28.57 -39.44
C ASN A 36 -18.04 29.70 -39.74
N LYS A 37 -17.06 29.39 -40.58
CA LYS A 37 -16.01 30.33 -40.98
C LYS A 37 -16.60 31.54 -41.74
N GLN A 38 -17.60 31.31 -42.59
CA GLN A 38 -18.22 32.33 -43.42
C GLN A 38 -18.95 33.39 -42.59
N ASP A 39 -19.53 33.00 -41.46
CA ASP A 39 -20.20 33.91 -40.53
C ASP A 39 -19.21 34.95 -40.00
N ILE A 40 -17.99 34.52 -39.62
CA ILE A 40 -16.92 35.40 -39.15
C ILE A 40 -16.39 36.28 -40.30
N GLU A 41 -16.24 35.72 -41.50
CA GLU A 41 -15.77 36.45 -42.69
C GLU A 41 -16.71 37.59 -43.11
N ASN A 42 -18.01 37.42 -42.87
CA ASN A 42 -19.06 38.38 -43.21
C ASN A 42 -19.41 39.35 -42.08
N ILE A 43 -18.65 39.37 -40.98
CA ILE A 43 -18.80 40.40 -39.93
C ILE A 43 -18.41 41.76 -40.53
N VAL A 44 -19.29 42.75 -40.36
CA VAL A 44 -19.09 44.11 -40.85
C VAL A 44 -18.24 44.90 -39.85
N ILE A 45 -17.11 45.44 -40.30
CA ILE A 45 -16.19 46.26 -39.49
C ILE A 45 -16.60 47.74 -39.53
N GLY A 46 -17.12 48.19 -40.66
CA GLY A 46 -17.53 49.56 -40.89
C GLY A 46 -18.15 49.73 -42.28
N VAL A 47 -18.64 50.93 -42.56
CA VAL A 47 -19.27 51.28 -43.84
C VAL A 47 -18.53 52.50 -44.40
N ASN A 48 -18.18 52.47 -45.69
CA ASN A 48 -17.54 53.60 -46.35
C ASN A 48 -18.54 54.76 -46.56
N GLN A 49 -18.07 55.97 -46.89
CA GLN A 49 -18.90 57.16 -47.13
C GLN A 49 -19.96 56.96 -48.23
N GLN A 50 -19.77 55.97 -49.12
CA GLN A 50 -20.68 55.59 -50.20
C GLN A 50 -21.68 54.47 -49.81
N GLY A 51 -21.72 54.04 -48.54
CA GLY A 51 -22.63 52.99 -48.06
C GLY A 51 -22.14 51.55 -48.28
N VAL A 52 -20.93 51.34 -48.80
CA VAL A 52 -20.38 49.99 -49.05
C VAL A 52 -19.79 49.41 -47.75
N PRO A 53 -20.26 48.23 -47.27
CA PRO A 53 -19.74 47.60 -46.06
C PRO A 53 -18.34 47.02 -46.27
N ILE A 54 -17.49 47.17 -45.27
CA ILE A 54 -16.16 46.57 -45.19
C ILE A 54 -16.23 45.38 -44.25
N TYR A 55 -16.01 44.17 -44.78
CA TYR A 55 -16.08 42.92 -44.03
C TYR A 55 -14.71 42.48 -43.49
N VAL A 56 -14.71 41.58 -42.51
CA VAL A 56 -13.47 40.96 -42.00
C VAL A 56 -12.64 40.32 -43.12
N LYS A 57 -13.28 39.64 -44.08
CA LYS A 57 -12.58 39.03 -45.24
C LYS A 57 -11.82 40.02 -46.11
N ASN A 58 -12.18 41.31 -46.09
CA ASN A 58 -11.51 42.35 -46.87
C ASN A 58 -10.18 42.79 -46.24
N VAL A 59 -9.99 42.55 -44.94
CA VAL A 59 -8.82 43.03 -44.19
C VAL A 59 -8.02 41.91 -43.52
N ALA A 60 -8.58 40.70 -43.40
CA ALA A 60 -7.96 39.57 -42.74
C ALA A 60 -8.39 38.23 -43.36
N ARG A 61 -7.52 37.22 -43.25
CA ARG A 61 -7.82 35.84 -43.64
C ARG A 61 -8.32 35.05 -42.43
N VAL A 62 -9.56 34.56 -42.51
CA VAL A 62 -10.12 33.67 -41.49
C VAL A 62 -9.70 32.23 -41.81
N ALA A 63 -9.07 31.56 -40.86
CA ALA A 63 -8.69 30.16 -40.96
C ALA A 63 -8.88 29.46 -39.62
N LYS A 64 -9.29 28.19 -39.68
CA LYS A 64 -9.28 27.32 -38.50
C LYS A 64 -7.86 26.77 -38.34
N GLY A 65 -7.21 27.13 -37.24
CA GLY A 65 -5.88 26.68 -36.88
C GLY A 65 -5.84 26.09 -35.48
N PRO A 66 -4.72 25.49 -35.08
CA PRO A 66 -4.52 25.05 -33.70
C PRO A 66 -4.34 26.26 -32.78
N GLU A 67 -4.75 26.09 -31.52
CA GLU A 67 -4.42 27.05 -30.46
C GLU A 67 -2.94 26.95 -30.06
N ILE A 68 -2.39 28.01 -29.47
CA ILE A 68 -1.02 28.00 -28.93
C ILE A 68 -0.94 26.93 -27.84
N ARG A 69 -0.14 25.91 -28.08
CA ARG A 69 0.08 24.82 -27.13
C ARG A 69 0.92 25.29 -25.95
N ARG A 70 0.49 24.89 -24.75
CA ARG A 70 1.24 25.06 -23.49
C ARG A 70 1.73 23.72 -22.91
N GLY A 71 1.43 22.63 -23.60
CA GLY A 71 1.91 21.29 -23.32
C GLY A 71 1.97 20.47 -24.60
N VAL A 72 2.90 19.53 -24.66
CA VAL A 72 3.09 18.57 -25.76
C VAL A 72 3.25 17.18 -25.17
N GLY A 73 2.63 16.17 -25.79
CA GLY A 73 2.72 14.77 -25.37
C GLY A 73 3.33 13.90 -26.45
N ASP A 74 4.13 12.92 -26.05
CA ASP A 74 4.67 11.86 -26.90
C ASP A 74 4.33 10.48 -26.31
N LEU A 75 4.24 9.47 -27.17
CA LEU A 75 4.08 8.08 -26.75
C LEU A 75 5.11 7.21 -27.47
N ASN A 76 6.00 6.58 -26.69
CA ASN A 76 7.03 5.64 -27.14
C ASN A 76 8.00 6.19 -28.20
N GLY A 77 8.12 7.51 -28.34
CA GLY A 77 8.91 8.14 -29.39
C GLY A 77 8.24 8.13 -30.77
N LEU A 78 6.99 7.68 -30.88
CA LEU A 78 6.28 7.54 -32.16
C LEU A 78 5.72 8.87 -32.68
N GLY A 79 5.65 9.90 -31.84
CA GLY A 79 5.22 11.23 -32.23
C GLY A 79 4.17 11.83 -31.30
N ASP A 80 3.64 12.98 -31.76
CA ASP A 80 2.66 13.80 -31.05
C ASP A 80 1.38 13.01 -30.76
N THR A 81 1.02 12.89 -29.48
CA THR A 81 -0.17 12.17 -29.05
C THR A 81 -1.06 13.01 -28.14
N VAL A 82 -2.35 12.67 -28.10
CA VAL A 82 -3.31 13.30 -27.18
C VAL A 82 -3.32 12.51 -25.88
N GLY A 83 -2.87 13.14 -24.81
CA GLY A 83 -2.91 12.58 -23.45
C GLY A 83 -4.07 13.14 -22.63
N GLY A 84 -4.54 12.35 -21.68
CA GLY A 84 -5.51 12.76 -20.68
C GLY A 84 -5.12 12.21 -19.31
N ILE A 85 -5.29 13.01 -18.26
CA ILE A 85 -5.04 12.60 -16.88
C ILE A 85 -6.34 12.64 -16.09
N VAL A 86 -6.52 11.68 -15.20
CA VAL A 86 -7.63 11.67 -14.24
C VAL A 86 -7.09 12.05 -12.87
N VAL A 87 -7.45 13.23 -12.39
CA VAL A 87 -7.06 13.70 -11.06
C VAL A 87 -8.11 13.24 -10.05
N MET A 88 -7.71 12.40 -9.10
CA MET A 88 -8.58 11.97 -8.00
C MET A 88 -8.83 13.13 -7.02
N ARG A 89 -10.03 13.19 -6.47
CA ARG A 89 -10.34 14.12 -5.37
C ARG A 89 -9.56 13.71 -4.12
N PHE A 90 -9.11 14.72 -3.36
CA PHE A 90 -8.44 14.50 -2.09
C PHE A 90 -9.31 13.69 -1.11
N GLY A 91 -8.71 12.69 -0.46
CA GLY A 91 -9.39 11.84 0.54
C GLY A 91 -10.19 10.66 -0.03
N GLU A 92 -10.41 10.57 -1.35
CA GLU A 92 -11.14 9.47 -1.96
C GLU A 92 -10.27 8.19 -2.12
N ASN A 93 -10.92 7.05 -2.28
CA ASN A 93 -10.23 5.77 -2.51
C ASN A 93 -9.73 5.65 -3.96
N ALA A 94 -8.42 5.68 -4.15
CA ALA A 94 -7.78 5.58 -5.48
C ALA A 94 -8.20 4.33 -6.25
N ASN A 95 -8.23 3.15 -5.62
CA ASN A 95 -8.58 1.89 -6.28
C ASN A 95 -10.04 1.89 -6.78
N GLN A 96 -10.96 2.44 -5.98
CA GLN A 96 -12.36 2.53 -6.37
C GLN A 96 -12.57 3.53 -7.53
N VAL A 97 -11.89 4.68 -7.49
CA VAL A 97 -11.93 5.65 -8.58
C VAL A 97 -11.40 5.04 -9.87
N ILE A 98 -10.25 4.35 -9.83
CA ILE A 98 -9.66 3.70 -11.01
C ILE A 98 -10.61 2.65 -11.61
N LYS A 99 -11.21 1.79 -10.77
CA LYS A 99 -12.20 0.80 -11.23
C LYS A 99 -13.40 1.46 -11.93
N ASN A 100 -13.89 2.58 -11.39
CA ASN A 100 -15.01 3.32 -12.00
C ASN A 100 -14.61 3.96 -13.34
N VAL A 101 -13.39 4.50 -13.43
CA VAL A 101 -12.84 5.08 -14.67
C VAL A 101 -12.67 4.00 -15.73
N GLN A 102 -12.05 2.86 -15.39
CA GLN A 102 -11.89 1.73 -16.31
C GLN A 102 -13.23 1.23 -16.82
N LYS A 103 -14.23 1.04 -15.93
CA LYS A 103 -15.59 0.65 -16.32
C LYS A 103 -16.21 1.65 -17.30
N LYS A 104 -15.98 2.94 -17.11
CA LYS A 104 -16.48 3.99 -18.00
C LYS A 104 -15.76 3.99 -19.35
N ILE A 105 -14.44 3.79 -19.38
CA ILE A 105 -13.64 3.70 -20.61
C ILE A 105 -14.08 2.50 -21.45
N SER A 106 -14.24 1.32 -20.84
CA SER A 106 -14.72 0.13 -21.55
C SER A 106 -16.12 0.35 -22.15
N GLY A 107 -17.01 1.05 -21.44
CA GLY A 107 -18.33 1.40 -21.95
C GLY A 107 -18.35 2.46 -23.05
N LEU A 108 -17.29 3.28 -23.19
CA LEU A 108 -17.16 4.29 -24.25
C LEU A 108 -16.42 3.77 -25.47
N SER A 109 -15.69 2.66 -25.35
CA SER A 109 -14.82 2.14 -26.41
C SER A 109 -15.59 1.78 -27.68
N SER A 110 -16.86 1.38 -27.57
CA SER A 110 -17.74 1.10 -28.73
C SER A 110 -18.28 2.35 -29.44
N SER A 111 -18.21 3.52 -28.80
CA SER A 111 -18.69 4.80 -29.35
C SER A 111 -17.57 5.63 -29.98
N LEU A 112 -16.33 5.12 -29.97
CA LEU A 112 -15.18 5.82 -30.55
C LEU A 112 -15.21 5.76 -32.08
N PRO A 113 -14.74 6.82 -32.78
CA PRO A 113 -14.49 6.77 -34.21
C PRO A 113 -13.50 5.65 -34.58
N GLU A 114 -13.59 5.13 -35.81
CA GLU A 114 -12.64 4.14 -36.32
C GLU A 114 -11.18 4.64 -36.21
N GLY A 115 -10.30 3.79 -35.69
CA GLY A 115 -8.87 4.10 -35.52
C GLY A 115 -8.49 4.84 -34.23
N VAL A 116 -9.44 5.14 -33.35
CA VAL A 116 -9.19 5.76 -32.03
C VAL A 116 -9.20 4.69 -30.94
N GLU A 117 -8.14 4.61 -30.15
CA GLU A 117 -8.00 3.68 -29.02
C GLU A 117 -7.53 4.40 -27.76
N PHE A 118 -8.01 3.94 -26.60
CA PHE A 118 -7.46 4.36 -25.31
C PHE A 118 -6.28 3.47 -24.94
N VAL A 119 -5.07 4.03 -24.96
CA VAL A 119 -3.86 3.37 -24.47
C VAL A 119 -3.56 3.84 -23.06
N GLU A 120 -3.56 2.91 -22.11
CA GLU A 120 -3.22 3.21 -20.71
C GLU A 120 -1.70 3.41 -20.56
N THR A 121 -1.30 4.61 -20.13
CA THR A 121 0.11 5.00 -19.96
C THR A 121 0.59 4.92 -18.53
N TYR A 122 -0.31 5.02 -17.55
CA TYR A 122 -0.01 4.91 -16.13
C TYR A 122 -1.23 4.42 -15.35
N ASN A 123 -1.05 3.35 -14.57
CA ASN A 123 -2.08 2.83 -13.69
C ASN A 123 -1.54 2.63 -12.27
N ARG A 124 -2.09 3.38 -11.31
CA ARG A 124 -1.73 3.23 -9.90
C ARG A 124 -2.35 1.98 -9.25
N SER A 125 -3.39 1.36 -9.83
CA SER A 125 -4.01 0.17 -9.24
C SER A 125 -3.04 -1.01 -9.19
N ASP A 126 -2.13 -1.11 -10.16
CA ASP A 126 -1.13 -2.18 -10.22
C ASP A 126 -0.21 -2.15 -9.01
N LEU A 127 0.25 -0.96 -8.62
CA LEU A 127 1.06 -0.76 -7.42
C LEU A 127 0.27 -1.14 -6.17
N ILE A 128 -0.98 -0.68 -6.05
CA ILE A 128 -1.83 -0.96 -4.89
C ILE A 128 -2.05 -2.48 -4.77
N GLN A 129 -2.38 -3.15 -5.87
CA GLN A 129 -2.64 -4.58 -5.89
C GLN A 129 -1.39 -5.39 -5.55
N ARG A 130 -0.25 -5.12 -6.20
CA ARG A 130 1.03 -5.79 -5.89
C ARG A 130 1.43 -5.60 -4.43
N SER A 131 1.21 -4.41 -3.90
CA SER A 131 1.50 -4.09 -2.51
C SER A 131 0.64 -4.89 -1.54
N VAL A 132 -0.68 -4.94 -1.78
CA VAL A 132 -1.62 -5.74 -0.98
C VAL A 132 -1.30 -7.23 -1.11
N GLU A 133 -1.06 -7.73 -2.33
CA GLU A 133 -0.68 -9.13 -2.58
C GLU A 133 0.58 -9.52 -1.82
N THR A 134 1.63 -8.69 -1.91
CA THR A 134 2.88 -8.89 -1.16
C THR A 134 2.61 -8.96 0.33
N LEU A 135 1.83 -8.03 0.89
CA LEU A 135 1.52 -8.05 2.32
C LEU A 135 0.68 -9.26 2.73
N THR A 136 -0.32 -9.64 1.94
CA THR A 136 -1.12 -10.84 2.23
C THR A 136 -0.29 -12.11 2.15
N HIS A 137 0.68 -12.16 1.24
CA HIS A 137 1.63 -13.24 1.10
C HIS A 137 2.58 -13.30 2.31
N GLU A 138 3.21 -12.19 2.68
CA GLU A 138 4.11 -12.12 3.84
C GLU A 138 3.38 -12.43 5.14
N LEU A 139 2.19 -11.86 5.38
CA LEU A 139 1.37 -12.18 6.55
C LEU A 139 1.02 -13.68 6.61
N SER A 140 0.75 -14.29 5.46
CA SER A 140 0.46 -15.72 5.37
C SER A 140 1.69 -16.57 5.67
N ILE A 141 2.88 -16.19 5.16
CA ILE A 141 4.16 -16.83 5.50
C ILE A 141 4.44 -16.70 6.99
N GLU A 142 4.32 -15.50 7.56
CA GLU A 142 4.51 -15.26 9.00
C GLU A 142 3.59 -16.16 9.84
N MET A 143 2.30 -16.22 9.52
CA MET A 143 1.35 -17.10 10.22
C MET A 143 1.74 -18.59 10.10
N ILE A 144 2.16 -19.05 8.93
CA ILE A 144 2.58 -20.44 8.70
C ILE A 144 3.88 -20.76 9.45
N VAL A 145 4.88 -19.90 9.36
CA VAL A 145 6.17 -20.07 10.02
C VAL A 145 5.97 -20.09 11.53
N VAL A 146 5.20 -19.14 12.06
CA VAL A 146 4.84 -19.11 13.48
C VAL A 146 4.09 -20.37 13.90
N ALA A 147 3.08 -20.80 13.14
CA ALA A 147 2.35 -22.03 13.42
C ALA A 147 3.28 -23.26 13.43
N LEU A 148 4.21 -23.35 12.48
CA LEU A 148 5.18 -24.43 12.39
C LEU A 148 6.12 -24.45 13.59
N VAL A 149 6.66 -23.29 13.98
CA VAL A 149 7.52 -23.14 15.16
C VAL A 149 6.76 -23.58 16.42
N ILE A 150 5.52 -23.15 16.59
CA ILE A 150 4.68 -23.52 17.75
C ILE A 150 4.43 -25.03 17.80
N VAL A 151 4.07 -25.64 16.68
CA VAL A 151 3.84 -27.10 16.61
C VAL A 151 5.13 -27.86 16.94
N LEU A 152 6.29 -27.37 16.47
CA LEU A 152 7.59 -27.97 16.72
C LEU A 152 8.04 -27.86 18.18
N PHE A 153 7.71 -26.76 18.88
CA PHE A 153 8.03 -26.59 20.30
C PHE A 153 7.06 -27.32 21.23
N LEU A 154 5.76 -27.29 20.94
CA LEU A 154 4.76 -27.89 21.82
C LEU A 154 4.55 -29.39 21.57
N LEU A 155 4.78 -29.91 20.35
CA LEU A 155 4.48 -31.29 19.90
C LEU A 155 3.09 -31.81 20.33
N HIS A 156 2.16 -30.92 20.65
CA HIS A 156 0.80 -31.20 21.08
C HIS A 156 -0.14 -30.32 20.26
N LEU A 157 -0.81 -30.94 19.29
CA LEU A 157 -1.60 -30.23 18.29
C LEU A 157 -2.74 -29.38 18.92
N PRO A 158 -3.50 -29.87 19.93
CA PRO A 158 -4.55 -29.06 20.56
C PRO A 158 -4.05 -27.77 21.21
N SER A 159 -2.84 -27.79 21.77
CA SER A 159 -2.25 -26.61 22.41
C SER A 159 -1.63 -25.67 21.40
N ALA A 160 -1.04 -26.20 20.32
CA ALA A 160 -0.61 -25.40 19.19
C ALA A 160 -1.79 -24.70 18.48
N LEU A 161 -2.98 -25.31 18.47
CA LEU A 161 -4.18 -24.70 17.88
C LEU A 161 -4.64 -23.43 18.59
N VAL A 162 -4.32 -23.25 19.88
CA VAL A 162 -4.70 -22.04 20.65
C VAL A 162 -4.11 -20.77 20.02
N PRO A 163 -2.78 -20.60 19.91
CA PRO A 163 -2.19 -19.42 19.27
C PRO A 163 -2.48 -19.36 17.76
N ILE A 164 -2.57 -20.51 17.07
CA ILE A 164 -2.92 -20.58 15.65
C ILE A 164 -4.32 -19.98 15.36
N ILE A 165 -5.29 -20.17 16.26
CA ILE A 165 -6.64 -19.59 16.12
C ILE A 165 -6.69 -18.16 16.67
N THR A 166 -5.99 -17.89 17.77
CA THR A 166 -6.00 -16.57 18.41
C THR A 166 -5.40 -15.50 17.49
N LEU A 167 -4.34 -15.83 16.76
CA LEU A 167 -3.63 -14.87 15.92
C LEU A 167 -4.50 -14.30 14.77
N PRO A 168 -5.12 -15.11 13.88
CA PRO A 168 -6.06 -14.60 12.88
C PRO A 168 -7.24 -13.85 13.52
N THR A 169 -7.72 -14.31 14.67
CA THR A 169 -8.83 -13.65 15.38
C THR A 169 -8.44 -12.25 15.83
N ALA A 170 -7.23 -12.07 16.40
CA ALA A 170 -6.71 -10.76 16.80
C ALA A 170 -6.57 -9.82 15.59
N VAL A 171 -6.07 -10.33 14.46
CA VAL A 171 -5.94 -9.57 13.22
C VAL A 171 -7.32 -9.14 12.69
N VAL A 172 -8.28 -10.06 12.61
CA VAL A 172 -9.66 -9.75 12.16
C VAL A 172 -10.33 -8.71 13.04
N VAL A 173 -10.22 -8.85 14.37
CA VAL A 173 -10.77 -7.86 15.30
C VAL A 173 -10.07 -6.51 15.16
N SER A 174 -8.76 -6.49 14.89
CA SER A 174 -8.02 -5.24 14.62
C SER A 174 -8.55 -4.51 13.38
N PHE A 175 -8.91 -5.23 12.32
CA PHE A 175 -9.54 -4.64 11.13
C PHE A 175 -10.90 -3.98 11.43
N ILE A 176 -11.66 -4.51 12.39
CA ILE A 176 -12.93 -3.89 12.83
C ILE A 176 -12.64 -2.51 13.41
N PHE A 177 -11.65 -2.39 14.32
CA PHE A 177 -11.26 -1.10 14.90
C PHE A 177 -10.65 -0.15 13.87
N MET A 178 -9.85 -0.66 12.93
CA MET A 178 -9.33 0.16 11.82
C MET A 178 -10.47 0.80 11.02
N ARG A 179 -11.51 0.03 10.72
CA ARG A 179 -12.70 0.55 10.02
C ARG A 179 -13.47 1.58 10.85
N MET A 180 -13.53 1.41 12.17
CA MET A 180 -14.18 2.39 13.06
C MET A 180 -13.40 3.71 13.16
N MET A 181 -12.08 3.68 12.94
CA MET A 181 -11.19 4.84 13.02
C MET A 181 -10.82 5.41 11.63
N ASP A 182 -11.48 4.95 10.56
CA ASP A 182 -11.20 5.34 9.17
C ASP A 182 -9.73 5.20 8.75
N VAL A 183 -9.01 4.22 9.31
CA VAL A 183 -7.64 3.91 8.92
C VAL A 183 -7.66 3.05 7.66
N SER A 184 -7.18 3.60 6.54
CA SER A 184 -7.10 2.89 5.26
C SER A 184 -6.15 1.68 5.34
N ALA A 185 -6.50 0.57 4.69
CA ALA A 185 -5.61 -0.57 4.49
C ALA A 185 -4.58 -0.27 3.39
N ASN A 186 -3.37 0.10 3.80
CA ASN A 186 -2.21 0.37 2.94
C ASN A 186 -0.97 -0.36 3.47
N ILE A 187 0.18 -0.18 2.82
CA ILE A 187 1.44 -0.84 3.19
C ILE A 187 1.84 -0.56 4.63
N MET A 188 1.76 0.70 5.06
CA MET A 188 2.15 1.11 6.40
C MET A 188 1.19 0.55 7.47
N SER A 189 -0.11 0.60 7.23
CA SER A 189 -1.10 0.08 8.19
C SER A 189 -1.03 -1.46 8.30
N LEU A 190 -0.83 -2.18 7.20
CA LEU A 190 -0.71 -3.64 7.21
C LEU A 190 0.64 -4.09 7.79
N GLY A 191 1.71 -3.33 7.53
CA GLY A 191 3.03 -3.55 8.15
C GLY A 191 2.98 -3.42 9.67
N GLY A 192 2.14 -2.52 10.21
CA GLY A 192 1.90 -2.44 11.65
C GLY A 192 1.29 -3.71 12.25
N ILE A 193 0.39 -4.37 11.51
CA ILE A 193 -0.16 -5.67 11.89
C ILE A 193 0.90 -6.77 11.80
N ALA A 194 1.71 -6.79 10.74
CA ALA A 194 2.79 -7.76 10.56
C ALA A 194 3.79 -7.71 11.73
N ILE A 195 4.26 -6.51 12.10
CA ILE A 195 5.13 -6.30 13.27
C ILE A 195 4.43 -6.76 14.56
N ALA A 196 3.11 -6.58 14.65
CA ALA A 196 2.36 -6.99 15.82
C ALA A 196 2.27 -8.52 15.98
N ILE A 197 2.19 -9.28 14.90
CA ILE A 197 1.97 -10.75 14.94
C ILE A 197 2.98 -11.46 15.84
N GLY A 198 4.27 -11.16 15.71
CA GLY A 198 5.31 -11.79 16.53
C GLY A 198 5.10 -11.60 18.04
N ALA A 199 4.79 -10.37 18.46
CA ALA A 199 4.55 -10.06 19.88
C ALA A 199 3.19 -10.55 20.39
N MET A 200 2.15 -10.57 19.54
CA MET A 200 0.83 -11.11 19.92
C MET A 200 0.89 -12.59 20.25
N VAL A 201 1.70 -13.34 19.50
CA VAL A 201 1.83 -14.79 19.64
C VAL A 201 2.57 -15.17 20.92
N ASP A 202 3.61 -14.42 21.28
CA ASP A 202 4.41 -14.64 22.49
C ASP A 202 3.54 -14.76 23.74
N ALA A 203 2.61 -13.83 23.93
CA ALA A 203 1.67 -13.86 25.06
C ALA A 203 0.78 -15.12 25.08
N ALA A 204 0.32 -15.59 23.92
CA ALA A 204 -0.48 -16.81 23.86
C ALA A 204 0.37 -18.06 24.12
N ILE A 205 1.60 -18.10 23.62
CA ILE A 205 2.54 -19.21 23.85
C ILE A 205 2.87 -19.31 25.34
N VAL A 206 3.24 -18.20 26.00
CA VAL A 206 3.62 -18.19 27.43
C VAL A 206 2.49 -18.76 28.30
N VAL A 207 1.23 -18.42 28.03
CA VAL A 207 0.09 -18.97 28.77
C VAL A 207 -0.09 -20.47 28.50
N VAL A 208 0.05 -20.90 27.24
CA VAL A 208 -0.07 -22.32 26.85
C VAL A 208 1.06 -23.16 27.46
N GLU A 209 2.28 -22.64 27.47
CA GLU A 209 3.47 -23.27 28.03
C GLU A 209 3.35 -23.40 29.55
N ASN A 210 2.94 -22.33 30.26
CA ASN A 210 2.72 -22.42 31.71
C ASN A 210 1.64 -23.45 32.07
N CYS A 211 0.58 -23.54 31.25
CA CYS A 211 -0.43 -24.58 31.41
C CYS A 211 0.16 -25.98 31.21
N HIS A 212 1.01 -26.19 30.19
CA HIS A 212 1.70 -27.46 29.98
C HIS A 212 2.58 -27.83 31.18
N LYS A 213 3.35 -26.87 31.70
CA LYS A 213 4.19 -27.09 32.88
C LYS A 213 3.39 -27.51 34.10
N LYS A 214 2.29 -26.82 34.39
CA LYS A 214 1.42 -27.17 35.53
C LYS A 214 0.70 -28.50 35.35
N LEU A 215 0.37 -28.90 34.11
CA LEU A 215 -0.17 -30.22 33.82
C LEU A 215 0.85 -31.34 34.02
N GLU A 216 2.11 -31.10 33.67
CA GLU A 216 3.23 -32.01 33.94
C GLU A 216 3.38 -32.24 35.46
N GLU A 217 3.46 -31.15 36.24
CA GLU A 217 3.54 -31.20 37.71
C GLU A 217 2.32 -31.93 38.31
N TRP A 218 1.12 -31.64 37.81
CA TRP A 218 -0.11 -32.29 38.25
C TRP A 218 -0.13 -33.80 37.98
N SER A 219 0.42 -34.24 36.84
CA SER A 219 0.55 -35.66 36.51
C SER A 219 1.57 -36.36 37.43
N LEU A 220 2.73 -35.73 37.66
CA LEU A 220 3.77 -36.24 38.57
C LEU A 220 3.27 -36.35 40.02
N ASN A 221 2.44 -35.41 40.47
CA ASN A 221 1.88 -35.37 41.82
C ASN A 221 0.63 -36.27 42.01
N GLY A 222 0.29 -37.11 41.02
CA GLY A 222 -0.77 -38.12 41.13
C GLY A 222 -2.19 -37.61 40.91
N LYS A 223 -2.37 -36.52 40.15
CA LYS A 223 -3.68 -36.02 39.67
C LYS A 223 -4.72 -35.76 40.78
N ARG A 224 -4.28 -35.12 41.87
CA ARG A 224 -5.10 -34.89 43.08
C ARG A 224 -6.25 -33.90 42.89
N GLU A 225 -6.06 -32.90 42.02
CA GLU A 225 -7.00 -31.81 41.78
C GLU A 225 -7.74 -31.99 40.44
N PRO A 226 -8.93 -31.42 40.26
CA PRO A 226 -9.62 -31.43 38.97
C PRO A 226 -8.83 -30.61 37.92
N LEU A 227 -8.70 -31.16 36.71
CA LEU A 227 -7.93 -30.58 35.58
C LEU A 227 -8.22 -29.08 35.35
N THR A 228 -9.48 -28.67 35.50
CA THR A 228 -9.89 -27.27 35.29
C THR A 228 -9.32 -26.32 36.34
N GLU A 229 -9.17 -26.74 37.60
CA GLU A 229 -8.60 -25.88 38.65
C GLU A 229 -7.11 -25.66 38.42
N VAL A 230 -6.39 -26.72 38.04
CA VAL A 230 -4.97 -26.63 37.67
C VAL A 230 -4.74 -25.68 36.50
N LEU A 231 -5.56 -25.80 35.44
CA LEU A 231 -5.48 -24.92 34.27
C LEU A 231 -5.80 -23.46 34.65
N ILE A 232 -6.85 -23.23 35.43
CA ILE A 232 -7.21 -21.88 35.88
C ILE A 232 -6.10 -21.29 36.77
N GLY A 233 -5.49 -22.09 37.64
CA GLY A 233 -4.34 -21.70 38.45
C GLY A 233 -3.16 -21.27 37.59
N ALA A 234 -2.79 -22.09 36.60
CA ALA A 234 -1.72 -21.81 35.64
C ALA A 234 -1.98 -20.52 34.85
N ILE A 235 -3.22 -20.32 34.39
CA ILE A 235 -3.62 -19.11 33.66
C ILE A 235 -3.55 -17.88 34.57
N LYS A 236 -3.98 -17.98 35.83
CA LYS A 236 -3.95 -16.86 36.78
C LYS A 236 -2.53 -16.42 37.15
N GLU A 237 -1.58 -17.33 37.11
CA GLU A 237 -0.16 -17.05 37.42
C GLU A 237 0.49 -16.14 36.37
N VAL A 238 0.30 -16.43 35.07
CA VAL A 238 0.97 -15.71 33.97
C VAL A 238 0.07 -14.74 33.21
N GLY A 239 -1.25 -14.82 33.40
CA GLY A 239 -2.24 -13.97 32.72
C GLY A 239 -1.99 -12.47 32.91
N PRO A 240 -1.81 -11.98 34.16
CA PRO A 240 -1.50 -10.57 34.40
C PRO A 240 -0.19 -10.12 33.73
N ALA A 241 0.87 -10.92 33.84
CA ALA A 241 2.17 -10.59 33.24
C ALA A 241 2.08 -10.47 31.71
N SER A 242 1.38 -11.42 31.08
CA SER A 242 1.16 -11.43 29.62
C SER A 242 0.33 -10.22 29.16
N PHE A 243 -0.73 -9.88 29.89
CA PHE A 243 -1.56 -8.71 29.63
C PHE A 243 -0.76 -7.39 29.72
N TYR A 244 -0.03 -7.20 30.83
CA TYR A 244 0.75 -5.98 31.04
C TYR A 244 1.92 -5.86 30.06
N SER A 245 2.56 -6.98 29.68
CA SER A 245 3.62 -6.99 28.66
C SER A 245 3.12 -6.42 27.33
N LEU A 246 1.99 -6.93 26.82
CA LEU A 246 1.37 -6.42 25.59
C LEU A 246 0.94 -4.96 25.71
N LEU A 247 0.42 -4.55 26.88
CA LEU A 247 0.05 -3.16 27.13
C LEU A 247 1.27 -2.22 27.08
N VAL A 248 2.39 -2.60 27.68
CA VAL A 248 3.65 -1.83 27.63
C VAL A 248 4.14 -1.72 26.19
N ILE A 249 4.05 -2.79 25.39
CA ILE A 249 4.39 -2.78 23.97
C ILE A 249 3.46 -1.84 23.16
N ALA A 250 2.20 -1.71 23.56
CA ALA A 250 1.26 -0.77 22.95
C ALA A 250 1.61 0.69 23.34
N VAL A 251 1.79 0.95 24.65
CA VAL A 251 2.10 2.29 25.18
C VAL A 251 3.44 2.82 24.69
N SER A 252 4.45 1.96 24.55
CA SER A 252 5.78 2.35 24.04
C SER A 252 5.76 2.90 22.60
N PHE A 253 4.68 2.66 21.84
CA PHE A 253 4.51 3.19 20.48
C PHE A 253 3.73 4.52 20.43
N LEU A 254 3.15 4.97 21.55
CA LEU A 254 2.46 6.26 21.61
C LEU A 254 3.33 7.46 21.20
N PRO A 255 4.64 7.53 21.51
CA PRO A 255 5.48 8.65 21.09
C PRO A 255 5.51 8.89 19.56
N ILE A 256 5.23 7.87 18.73
CA ILE A 256 5.18 8.02 17.27
C ILE A 256 4.06 8.98 16.84
N PHE A 257 2.98 9.11 17.62
CA PHE A 257 1.90 10.05 17.31
C PHE A 257 2.30 11.52 17.42
N VAL A 258 3.43 11.82 18.08
CA VAL A 258 4.00 13.17 18.17
C VAL A 258 4.59 13.64 16.84
N LEU A 259 4.87 12.74 15.88
CA LEU A 259 5.36 13.12 14.56
C LEU A 259 4.29 13.90 13.78
N GLU A 260 4.56 15.14 13.37
CA GLU A 260 3.55 16.00 12.71
C GLU A 260 3.66 16.02 11.18
N ALA A 261 4.88 16.01 10.66
CA ALA A 261 5.18 16.27 9.25
C ALA A 261 4.94 15.04 8.34
N GLN A 262 5.69 14.94 7.24
CA GLN A 262 5.63 13.81 6.31
C GLN A 262 5.82 12.46 7.01
N GLU A 263 6.73 12.40 7.98
CA GLU A 263 6.97 11.22 8.82
C GLU A 263 5.71 10.81 9.58
N GLY A 264 4.99 11.77 10.16
CA GLY A 264 3.74 11.51 10.86
C GLY A 264 2.69 10.90 9.94
N ARG A 265 2.54 11.44 8.72
CA ARG A 265 1.59 10.90 7.74
C ARG A 265 1.93 9.48 7.30
N LEU A 266 3.22 9.13 7.28
CA LEU A 266 3.70 7.80 6.91
C LEU A 266 3.58 6.80 8.06
N PHE A 267 4.02 7.17 9.27
CA PHE A 267 4.14 6.26 10.40
C PHE A 267 2.93 6.22 11.34
N LYS A 268 2.06 7.23 11.38
CA LYS A 268 0.84 7.19 12.22
C LYS A 268 -0.08 6.02 11.87
N PRO A 269 -0.37 5.70 10.60
CA PRO A 269 -1.18 4.53 10.26
C PRO A 269 -0.57 3.21 10.76
N LEU A 270 0.76 3.08 10.68
CA LEU A 270 1.50 1.93 11.21
C LEU A 270 1.41 1.86 12.75
N ALA A 271 1.55 3.01 13.43
CA ALA A 271 1.42 3.08 14.88
C ALA A 271 -0.01 2.75 15.35
N TYR A 272 -1.05 3.27 14.68
CA TYR A 272 -2.45 2.97 14.99
C TYR A 272 -2.74 1.47 14.92
N THR A 273 -2.43 0.87 13.78
CA THR A 273 -2.70 -0.56 13.54
C THR A 273 -1.95 -1.47 14.51
N LYS A 274 -0.66 -1.22 14.74
CA LYS A 274 0.12 -1.99 15.71
C LYS A 274 -0.40 -1.83 17.13
N THR A 275 -0.71 -0.61 17.56
CA THR A 275 -1.20 -0.33 18.92
C THR A 275 -2.57 -0.96 19.15
N LEU A 276 -3.49 -0.82 18.18
CA LEU A 276 -4.81 -1.46 18.23
C LEU A 276 -4.69 -2.98 18.26
N ALA A 277 -3.82 -3.56 17.43
CA ALA A 277 -3.58 -5.00 17.43
C ALA A 277 -3.05 -5.50 18.79
N MET A 278 -2.12 -4.76 19.41
CA MET A 278 -1.62 -5.08 20.76
C MET A 278 -2.72 -4.98 21.83
N LEU A 279 -3.58 -3.95 21.76
CA LEU A 279 -4.71 -3.80 22.69
C LEU A 279 -5.74 -4.90 22.52
N VAL A 280 -6.07 -5.26 21.29
CA VAL A 280 -6.96 -6.38 20.98
C VAL A 280 -6.35 -7.69 21.49
N ALA A 281 -5.07 -7.94 21.20
CA ALA A 281 -4.37 -9.14 21.66
C ALA A 281 -4.25 -9.21 23.18
N SER A 282 -4.05 -8.09 23.88
CA SER A 282 -3.99 -8.09 25.33
C SER A 282 -5.34 -8.50 25.92
N VAL A 283 -6.45 -7.97 25.41
CA VAL A 283 -7.80 -8.40 25.81
C VAL A 283 -8.03 -9.87 25.46
N LEU A 284 -7.65 -10.33 24.26
CA LEU A 284 -7.80 -11.73 23.86
C LEU A 284 -6.95 -12.69 24.69
N SER A 285 -5.78 -12.25 25.18
CA SER A 285 -4.87 -13.06 25.99
C SER A 285 -5.45 -13.46 27.36
N ILE A 286 -6.37 -12.67 27.89
CA ILE A 286 -7.06 -12.95 29.17
C ILE A 286 -8.50 -13.45 28.98
N THR A 287 -9.03 -13.42 27.75
CA THR A 287 -10.40 -13.85 27.44
C THR A 287 -10.42 -15.10 26.56
N LEU A 288 -10.05 -14.95 25.28
CA LEU A 288 -10.12 -16.01 24.29
C LEU A 288 -9.06 -17.10 24.54
N VAL A 289 -7.82 -16.74 24.84
CA VAL A 289 -6.73 -17.71 25.04
C VAL A 289 -7.07 -18.68 26.19
N PRO A 290 -7.45 -18.23 27.41
CA PRO A 290 -7.88 -19.10 28.50
C PRO A 290 -9.06 -20.01 28.11
N ALA A 291 -10.05 -19.45 27.40
CA ALA A 291 -11.22 -20.21 26.98
C ALA A 291 -10.84 -21.34 25.99
N LEU A 292 -9.98 -21.04 25.02
CA LEU A 292 -9.49 -22.03 24.05
C LEU A 292 -8.62 -23.10 24.72
N ILE A 293 -7.76 -22.74 25.68
CA ILE A 293 -6.97 -23.70 26.44
C ILE A 293 -7.88 -24.71 27.16
N ILE A 294 -8.90 -24.23 27.88
CA ILE A 294 -9.83 -25.11 28.62
C ILE A 294 -10.60 -26.01 27.65
N VAL A 295 -11.01 -25.51 26.48
CA VAL A 295 -11.76 -26.28 25.49
C VAL A 295 -10.88 -27.34 24.81
N PHE A 296 -9.67 -26.98 24.37
CA PHE A 296 -8.79 -27.88 23.62
C PHE A 296 -8.01 -28.86 24.49
N THR A 297 -7.83 -28.57 25.78
CA THR A 297 -7.12 -29.46 26.72
C THR A 297 -8.03 -30.54 27.31
N ARG A 298 -9.35 -30.49 27.08
CA ARG A 298 -10.27 -31.55 27.50
C ARG A 298 -9.98 -32.83 26.73
N LYS A 299 -9.78 -33.94 27.47
CA LYS A 299 -9.59 -35.29 26.90
C LYS A 299 -10.75 -35.63 25.96
N ARG A 300 -10.46 -35.70 24.66
CA ARG A 300 -11.34 -36.31 23.66
C ARG A 300 -10.54 -37.39 22.94
N GLU A 301 -10.94 -38.65 23.16
CA GLU A 301 -10.51 -39.72 22.27
C GLU A 301 -11.12 -39.48 20.89
N VAL A 302 -10.26 -39.30 19.88
CA VAL A 302 -10.74 -39.16 18.51
C VAL A 302 -10.88 -40.55 17.90
N LYS A 303 -12.12 -40.94 17.60
CA LYS A 303 -12.49 -42.16 16.88
C LYS A 303 -12.92 -41.77 15.45
N LEU A 304 -11.99 -41.42 14.58
CA LEU A 304 -12.25 -41.04 13.19
C LEU A 304 -11.43 -41.91 12.21
N GLY A 305 -12.06 -42.96 11.67
CA GLY A 305 -11.55 -43.69 10.49
C GLY A 305 -10.56 -44.84 10.78
N PRO A 306 -9.75 -45.27 9.79
CA PRO A 306 -8.93 -46.49 9.87
C PRO A 306 -7.88 -46.44 10.99
N SER A 307 -7.55 -47.61 11.55
CA SER A 307 -6.78 -47.78 12.80
C SER A 307 -5.43 -47.05 12.83
N TRP A 308 -4.73 -46.93 11.69
CA TRP A 308 -3.44 -46.23 11.59
C TRP A 308 -3.58 -44.69 11.73
N LEU A 309 -4.67 -44.12 11.22
CA LEU A 309 -4.95 -42.67 11.31
C LEU A 309 -5.35 -42.30 12.74
N ASN A 310 -6.20 -43.10 13.38
CA ASN A 310 -6.57 -42.92 14.79
C ASN A 310 -5.37 -43.05 15.73
N ARG A 311 -4.42 -43.96 15.45
CA ARG A 311 -3.22 -44.13 16.28
C ARG A 311 -2.31 -42.91 16.18
N SER A 312 -2.19 -42.33 14.98
CA SER A 312 -1.40 -41.13 14.71
C SER A 312 -2.06 -39.87 15.28
N LEU A 313 -3.38 -39.73 15.11
CA LEU A 313 -4.16 -38.62 15.67
C LEU A 313 -4.20 -38.67 17.20
N ASN A 314 -4.42 -39.84 17.78
CA ASN A 314 -4.37 -40.00 19.24
C ASN A 314 -2.95 -39.83 19.79
N TYR A 315 -1.89 -40.12 19.02
CA TYR A 315 -0.52 -39.78 19.43
C TYR A 315 -0.28 -38.26 19.48
N LEU A 316 -0.88 -37.49 18.57
CA LEU A 316 -0.76 -36.03 18.48
C LEU A 316 -1.74 -35.25 19.37
N MET A 317 -2.87 -35.86 19.72
CA MET A 317 -3.96 -35.27 20.52
C MET A 317 -4.05 -35.80 21.95
N ALA A 318 -3.37 -36.90 22.28
CA ALA A 318 -3.26 -37.30 23.68
C ALA A 318 -2.56 -36.17 24.45
N PRO A 319 -3.10 -35.74 25.61
CA PRO A 319 -2.38 -34.84 26.50
C PRO A 319 -1.07 -35.54 26.83
N ASN A 320 0.02 -35.10 26.23
CA ASN A 320 1.31 -35.69 26.49
C ASN A 320 1.70 -35.20 27.89
N GLU A 321 1.44 -36.05 28.87
CA GLU A 321 1.94 -35.95 30.26
C GLU A 321 3.48 -36.17 30.30
N ARG A 322 4.18 -35.87 29.20
CA ARG A 322 5.62 -36.07 29.05
C ARG A 322 6.33 -34.87 29.65
N SER A 323 7.32 -35.16 30.48
CA SER A 323 8.20 -34.13 31.00
C SER A 323 8.92 -33.38 29.88
N GLU A 324 8.95 -32.05 29.96
CA GLU A 324 9.65 -31.16 29.00
C GLU A 324 11.11 -31.57 28.79
N GLU A 325 11.76 -32.15 29.81
CA GLU A 325 13.13 -32.67 29.74
C GLU A 325 13.31 -33.83 28.74
N ASN A 326 12.22 -34.49 28.36
CA ASN A 326 12.23 -35.57 27.38
C ASN A 326 12.02 -35.08 25.93
N HIS A 327 11.71 -33.79 25.72
CA HIS A 327 11.62 -33.23 24.39
C HIS A 327 13.02 -33.18 23.75
N PRO A 328 13.22 -33.73 22.53
CA PRO A 328 14.56 -33.89 21.95
C PRO A 328 15.27 -32.54 21.77
N ILE A 329 14.53 -31.49 21.43
CA ILE A 329 15.08 -30.14 21.26
C ILE A 329 15.36 -29.50 22.61
N SER A 330 14.42 -29.59 23.56
CA SER A 330 14.55 -28.92 24.86
C SER A 330 15.68 -29.55 25.67
N ARG A 331 15.86 -30.87 25.60
CA ARG A 331 16.99 -31.58 26.23
C ARG A 331 18.35 -31.10 25.73
N PHE A 332 18.47 -30.89 24.41
CA PHE A 332 19.68 -30.33 23.82
C PHE A 332 19.91 -28.89 24.32
N LEU A 333 18.86 -28.06 24.28
CA LEU A 333 18.91 -26.67 24.75
C LEU A 333 19.32 -26.57 26.22
N PHE A 334 18.67 -27.32 27.12
CA PHE A 334 19.03 -27.32 28.55
C PHE A 334 20.47 -27.79 28.79
N ARG A 335 20.94 -28.82 28.07
CA ARG A 335 22.32 -29.30 28.18
C ARG A 335 23.34 -28.25 27.74
N THR A 336 23.01 -27.43 26.75
CA THR A 336 23.90 -26.36 26.28
C THR A 336 23.76 -25.07 27.10
N TYR A 337 22.55 -24.73 27.52
CA TYR A 337 22.22 -23.46 28.17
C TYR A 337 22.56 -23.47 29.65
N GLY A 338 22.28 -24.57 30.37
CA GLY A 338 22.54 -24.69 31.81
C GLY A 338 23.98 -24.33 32.21
N PRO A 339 25.00 -24.98 31.62
CA PRO A 339 26.41 -24.67 31.92
C PRO A 339 26.79 -23.21 31.62
N VAL A 340 26.16 -22.59 30.62
CA VAL A 340 26.40 -21.19 30.27
C VAL A 340 25.80 -20.28 31.33
N VAL A 341 24.58 -20.57 31.82
CA VAL A 341 23.96 -19.79 32.91
C VAL A 341 24.77 -19.88 34.19
N ASP A 342 25.22 -21.08 34.56
CA ASP A 342 26.07 -21.27 35.75
C ASP A 342 27.35 -20.44 35.64
N TRP A 343 28.01 -20.48 34.47
CA TRP A 343 29.18 -19.65 34.19
C TRP A 343 28.88 -18.15 34.26
N VAL A 344 27.73 -17.72 33.74
CA VAL A 344 27.30 -16.31 33.76
C VAL A 344 27.10 -15.82 35.18
N VAL A 345 26.47 -16.62 36.04
CA VAL A 345 26.22 -16.29 37.44
C VAL A 345 27.54 -16.27 38.24
N GLU A 346 28.40 -17.28 38.04
CA GLU A 346 29.72 -17.35 38.69
C GLU A 346 30.62 -16.18 38.31
N LYS A 347 30.60 -15.76 37.03
CA LYS A 347 31.46 -14.70 36.48
C LYS A 347 30.70 -13.41 36.17
N ARG A 348 29.67 -13.07 36.96
CA ARG A 348 28.77 -11.92 36.73
C ARG A 348 29.46 -10.60 36.34
N ARG A 349 30.59 -10.25 36.98
CA ARG A 349 31.32 -8.99 36.68
C ARG A 349 31.99 -9.03 35.31
N LEU A 350 32.54 -10.18 34.92
CA LEU A 350 33.15 -10.38 33.62
C LEU A 350 32.08 -10.30 32.53
N VAL A 351 30.91 -10.92 32.73
CA VAL A 351 29.80 -10.88 31.78
C VAL A 351 29.30 -9.47 31.55
N VAL A 352 29.09 -8.70 32.63
CA VAL A 352 28.71 -7.28 32.51
C VAL A 352 29.79 -6.49 31.76
N GLY A 353 31.07 -6.74 32.05
CA GLY A 353 32.19 -6.11 31.31
C GLY A 353 32.20 -6.45 29.82
N ILE A 354 31.96 -7.71 29.46
CA ILE A 354 31.85 -8.17 28.07
C ILE A 354 30.64 -7.52 27.39
N ALA A 355 29.48 -7.47 28.05
CA ALA A 355 28.28 -6.85 27.49
C ALA A 355 28.50 -5.36 27.21
N VAL A 356 29.10 -4.63 28.14
CA VAL A 356 29.48 -3.21 27.93
C VAL A 356 30.51 -3.08 26.81
N GLY A 357 31.51 -3.97 26.75
CA GLY A 357 32.50 -4.00 25.69
C GLY A 357 31.90 -4.25 24.30
N LEU A 358 30.91 -5.16 24.20
CA LEU A 358 30.19 -5.44 22.96
C LEU A 358 29.35 -4.24 22.52
N VAL A 359 28.65 -3.57 23.44
CA VAL A 359 27.92 -2.33 23.14
C VAL A 359 28.88 -1.21 22.71
N ALA A 360 30.07 -1.11 23.33
CA ALA A 360 31.08 -0.15 22.88
C ALA A 360 31.63 -0.49 21.50
N LEU A 361 31.76 -1.78 21.16
CA LEU A 361 32.24 -2.25 19.86
C LEU A 361 31.25 -1.94 18.71
N THR A 362 29.97 -1.71 18.99
CA THR A 362 29.01 -1.29 17.95
C THR A 362 29.10 0.19 17.61
N LEU A 363 29.76 1.03 18.44
CA LEU A 363 29.91 2.47 18.18
C LEU A 363 30.62 2.79 16.85
N PRO A 364 31.77 2.18 16.51
CA PRO A 364 32.41 2.43 15.23
C PRO A 364 31.52 2.10 14.03
N ALA A 365 30.74 1.01 14.11
CA ALA A 365 29.80 0.64 13.07
C ALA A 365 28.64 1.64 12.97
N PHE A 366 28.09 2.07 14.11
CA PHE A 366 27.04 3.08 14.16
C PHE A 366 27.48 4.42 13.54
N LEU A 367 28.73 4.83 13.80
CA LEU A 367 29.30 6.05 13.24
C LEU A 367 29.57 5.98 11.72
N GLN A 368 29.59 4.78 11.13
CA GLN A 368 29.73 4.58 9.68
C GLN A 368 28.38 4.52 8.95
N LEU A 369 27.26 4.46 9.66
CA LEU A 369 25.94 4.43 9.05
C LEU A 369 25.59 5.80 8.44
N GLY A 370 25.09 5.78 7.21
CA GLY A 370 24.53 6.97 6.57
C GLY A 370 23.17 7.34 7.14
N SER A 371 22.70 8.53 6.79
CA SER A 371 21.34 9.00 7.12
C SER A 371 20.50 9.11 5.85
N GLU A 372 19.33 8.47 5.83
CA GLU A 372 18.33 8.62 4.79
C GLU A 372 16.97 8.90 5.44
N PHE A 373 16.11 9.66 4.75
CA PHE A 373 14.76 9.97 5.24
C PHE A 373 13.87 8.73 5.22
N MET A 374 13.82 8.03 4.08
CA MET A 374 13.11 6.76 3.92
C MET A 374 13.75 5.92 2.82
N PRO A 375 13.64 4.58 2.90
CA PRO A 375 14.08 3.72 1.80
C PRO A 375 13.30 4.05 0.51
N PRO A 376 13.95 4.05 -0.66
CA PRO A 376 13.27 4.29 -1.93
C PRO A 376 12.27 3.16 -2.21
N LEU A 377 11.01 3.52 -2.44
CA LEU A 377 9.96 2.59 -2.79
C LEU A 377 9.99 2.32 -4.30
N ASN A 378 10.00 1.05 -4.69
CA ASN A 378 9.94 0.67 -6.09
C ASN A 378 8.48 0.53 -6.56
N GLU A 379 8.00 1.52 -7.32
CA GLU A 379 6.64 1.53 -7.84
C GLU A 379 6.45 0.71 -9.12
N GLY A 380 7.54 0.19 -9.72
CA GLY A 380 7.53 -0.45 -11.04
C GLY A 380 7.34 0.54 -12.22
N THR A 381 7.24 1.83 -11.91
CA THR A 381 7.20 2.93 -12.87
C THR A 381 8.20 3.99 -12.41
N ILE A 382 8.87 4.64 -13.34
CA ILE A 382 9.82 5.74 -13.08
C ILE A 382 9.27 7.02 -13.69
N LEU A 383 9.39 8.13 -12.96
CA LEU A 383 9.13 9.45 -13.49
C LEU A 383 10.47 10.13 -13.80
N TYR A 384 10.78 10.30 -15.07
CA TYR A 384 11.99 10.98 -15.53
C TYR A 384 11.71 12.47 -15.77
N MET A 385 12.40 13.35 -15.03
CA MET A 385 12.13 14.79 -15.01
C MET A 385 13.36 15.66 -15.31
N PRO A 386 13.86 15.68 -16.56
CA PRO A 386 14.94 16.58 -16.92
C PRO A 386 14.43 18.02 -17.06
N THR A 387 15.33 18.96 -16.77
CA THR A 387 15.13 20.40 -16.97
C THR A 387 16.19 20.94 -17.91
N THR A 388 15.85 21.99 -18.65
CA THR A 388 16.79 22.70 -19.54
C THR A 388 16.71 24.21 -19.35
N MET A 389 17.60 24.93 -20.03
CA MET A 389 17.70 26.38 -19.97
C MET A 389 16.39 27.07 -20.40
N PRO A 390 16.03 28.20 -19.77
CA PRO A 390 14.91 29.04 -20.20
C PRO A 390 15.00 29.47 -21.67
N GLY A 391 13.85 29.67 -22.32
CA GLY A 391 13.76 30.16 -23.71
C GLY A 391 13.51 29.09 -24.78
N LEU A 392 13.30 27.83 -24.37
CA LEU A 392 12.97 26.74 -25.29
C LEU A 392 11.63 26.98 -26.00
N SER A 393 11.60 26.81 -27.32
CA SER A 393 10.37 26.87 -28.11
C SER A 393 9.55 25.58 -27.96
N VAL A 394 8.23 25.65 -28.18
CA VAL A 394 7.35 24.46 -28.16
C VAL A 394 7.83 23.38 -29.13
N THR A 395 8.25 23.78 -30.33
CA THR A 395 8.71 22.87 -31.38
C THR A 395 10.00 22.16 -30.98
N GLU A 396 10.96 22.87 -30.38
CA GLU A 396 12.20 22.23 -29.93
C GLU A 396 11.96 21.35 -28.71
N ALA A 397 11.07 21.77 -27.80
CA ALA A 397 10.64 20.94 -26.68
C ALA A 397 10.04 19.60 -27.15
N GLN A 398 9.18 19.64 -28.16
CA GLN A 398 8.60 18.43 -28.76
C GLN A 398 9.68 17.52 -29.36
N LYS A 399 10.64 18.09 -30.09
CA LYS A 399 11.71 17.33 -30.72
C LYS A 399 12.61 16.65 -29.69
N LEU A 400 12.98 17.38 -28.63
CA LEU A 400 13.77 16.84 -27.51
C LEU A 400 13.01 15.75 -26.77
N LEU A 401 11.73 15.98 -26.47
CA LEU A 401 10.86 14.99 -25.82
C LEU A 401 10.79 13.70 -26.64
N GLN A 402 10.56 13.79 -27.95
CA GLN A 402 10.49 12.61 -28.80
C GLN A 402 11.83 11.85 -28.87
N GLN A 403 12.97 12.56 -28.93
CA GLN A 403 14.28 11.93 -28.91
C GLN A 403 14.54 11.20 -27.60
N GLN A 404 14.21 11.84 -26.48
CA GLN A 404 14.29 11.25 -25.15
C GLN A 404 13.42 10.00 -25.05
N ASP A 405 12.17 10.05 -25.49
CA ASP A 405 11.24 8.94 -25.38
C ASP A 405 11.69 7.75 -26.26
N LYS A 406 12.26 7.99 -27.44
CA LYS A 406 12.90 6.94 -28.25
C LYS A 406 14.07 6.27 -27.52
N ILE A 407 14.93 7.06 -26.87
CA ILE A 407 16.07 6.53 -26.11
C ILE A 407 15.58 5.70 -24.93
N LEU A 408 14.64 6.22 -24.14
CA LEU A 408 14.05 5.51 -23.01
C LEU A 408 13.35 4.22 -23.46
N LYS A 409 12.64 4.25 -24.58
CA LYS A 409 11.93 3.08 -25.10
C LYS A 409 12.88 2.01 -25.66
N SER A 410 14.12 2.36 -25.98
CA SER A 410 15.13 1.43 -26.48
C SER A 410 15.60 0.41 -25.42
N PHE A 411 15.41 0.70 -24.13
CA PHE A 411 15.76 -0.23 -23.05
C PHE A 411 14.78 -1.41 -23.01
N PRO A 412 15.27 -2.67 -22.99
CA PRO A 412 14.41 -3.84 -23.06
C PRO A 412 13.53 -4.03 -21.82
N GLU A 413 13.88 -3.43 -20.68
CA GLU A 413 13.07 -3.42 -19.46
C GLU A 413 11.83 -2.51 -19.57
N VAL A 414 11.75 -1.61 -20.56
CA VAL A 414 10.71 -0.59 -20.65
C VAL A 414 9.52 -1.06 -21.50
N ILE A 415 8.32 -1.08 -20.90
CA ILE A 415 7.05 -1.41 -21.58
C ILE A 415 6.52 -0.22 -22.36
N SER A 416 6.45 0.95 -21.74
CA SER A 416 5.93 2.15 -22.39
C SER A 416 6.61 3.40 -21.83
N VAL A 417 6.67 4.43 -22.66
CA VAL A 417 7.19 5.74 -22.32
C VAL A 417 6.15 6.78 -22.74
N HIS A 418 5.68 7.58 -21.80
CA HIS A 418 4.77 8.68 -22.07
C HIS A 418 5.38 9.99 -21.60
N GLY A 419 5.98 10.71 -22.54
CA GLY A 419 6.57 12.01 -22.32
C GLY A 419 5.55 13.13 -22.36
N LYS A 420 5.71 14.11 -21.48
CA LYS A 420 5.02 15.39 -21.51
C LYS A 420 6.02 16.52 -21.34
N ALA A 421 6.02 17.50 -22.24
CA ALA A 421 6.74 18.77 -22.07
C ALA A 421 5.74 19.88 -21.76
N GLY A 422 6.02 20.71 -20.75
CA GLY A 422 5.07 21.71 -20.28
C GLY A 422 3.93 21.11 -19.47
N LYS A 423 2.76 21.77 -19.51
CA LYS A 423 1.65 21.46 -18.61
C LYS A 423 0.43 20.83 -19.29
N ALA A 424 -0.25 19.97 -18.54
CA ALA A 424 -1.63 19.60 -18.80
C ALA A 424 -2.59 20.76 -18.49
N ALA A 425 -3.83 20.67 -18.98
CA ALA A 425 -4.87 21.67 -18.76
C ALA A 425 -5.49 21.58 -17.35
N THR A 426 -4.67 21.69 -16.31
CA THR A 426 -5.06 21.64 -14.89
C THR A 426 -4.22 22.60 -14.06
N ALA A 427 -4.78 23.09 -12.96
CA ALA A 427 -4.05 23.90 -11.98
C ALA A 427 -3.01 23.08 -11.19
N THR A 428 -3.13 21.76 -11.18
CA THR A 428 -2.20 20.86 -10.47
C THR A 428 -0.86 20.68 -11.20
N ASP A 429 -0.73 21.23 -12.39
CA ASP A 429 0.44 21.08 -13.25
C ASP A 429 0.93 22.46 -13.74
N PRO A 430 1.86 23.10 -13.02
CA PRO A 430 2.42 24.39 -13.40
C PRO A 430 3.68 24.27 -14.28
N ALA A 431 3.97 23.09 -14.85
CA ALA A 431 5.23 22.81 -15.53
C ALA A 431 5.49 23.77 -16.72
N PRO A 432 6.67 24.41 -16.79
CA PRO A 432 7.09 25.15 -17.97
C PRO A 432 7.49 24.20 -19.11
N LEU A 433 7.50 24.69 -20.34
CA LEU A 433 7.93 23.91 -21.52
C LEU A 433 9.40 23.45 -21.46
N THR A 434 10.20 24.05 -20.58
CA THR A 434 11.61 23.69 -20.33
C THR A 434 11.78 22.53 -19.37
N MET A 435 10.69 22.04 -18.77
CA MET A 435 10.66 20.84 -17.96
C MET A 435 9.86 19.77 -18.70
N MET A 436 10.45 18.57 -18.76
CA MET A 436 9.79 17.40 -19.30
C MET A 436 9.49 16.45 -18.17
N GLU A 437 8.30 15.87 -18.16
CA GLU A 437 7.88 14.84 -17.21
C GLU A 437 7.52 13.61 -18.03
N THR A 438 8.32 12.55 -17.90
CA THR A 438 8.16 11.34 -18.70
C THR A 438 7.88 10.16 -17.79
N VAL A 439 6.71 9.55 -17.96
CA VAL A 439 6.32 8.34 -17.23
C VAL A 439 6.85 7.13 -17.98
N VAL A 440 7.70 6.35 -17.32
CA VAL A 440 8.35 5.15 -17.88
C VAL A 440 7.83 3.93 -17.13
N VAL A 441 7.01 3.12 -17.78
CA VAL A 441 6.48 1.88 -17.20
C VAL A 441 7.45 0.74 -17.47
N LEU A 442 7.87 0.04 -16.41
CA LEU A 442 8.83 -1.06 -16.50
C LEU A 442 8.12 -2.41 -16.55
N LYS A 443 8.80 -3.39 -17.14
CA LYS A 443 8.44 -4.80 -17.05
C LYS A 443 8.51 -5.28 -15.61
N ASP A 444 7.81 -6.37 -15.33
CA ASP A 444 7.99 -7.10 -14.09
C ASP A 444 9.47 -7.48 -13.92
N GLN A 445 10.00 -7.35 -12.70
CA GLN A 445 11.41 -7.62 -12.38
C GLN A 445 11.85 -9.02 -12.77
N ARG A 446 10.93 -9.99 -12.81
CA ARG A 446 11.20 -11.37 -13.25
C ARG A 446 11.64 -11.46 -14.71
N GLN A 447 11.31 -10.46 -15.53
CA GLN A 447 11.65 -10.38 -16.95
C GLN A 447 12.91 -9.56 -17.23
N TRP A 448 13.53 -8.98 -16.20
CA TRP A 448 14.71 -8.13 -16.38
C TRP A 448 15.93 -8.97 -16.72
N ARG A 449 16.87 -8.36 -17.45
CA ARG A 449 18.17 -8.98 -17.71
C ARG A 449 18.88 -9.23 -16.39
N ARG A 450 19.46 -10.42 -16.23
CA ARG A 450 20.27 -10.74 -15.06
C ARG A 450 21.64 -10.08 -15.21
N VAL A 451 22.08 -9.45 -14.14
CA VAL A 451 23.43 -8.87 -14.00
C VAL A 451 24.04 -9.50 -12.77
N ASP A 452 25.27 -10.00 -12.89
CA ASP A 452 25.98 -10.58 -11.76
C ASP A 452 26.34 -9.48 -10.76
N ARG A 453 25.95 -9.71 -9.50
CA ARG A 453 26.25 -8.86 -8.35
C ARG A 453 27.30 -9.56 -7.48
N TRP A 454 27.92 -8.83 -6.57
CA TRP A 454 28.96 -9.35 -5.66
C TRP A 454 28.50 -10.53 -4.78
N TYR A 455 27.19 -10.68 -4.59
CA TYR A 455 26.56 -11.78 -3.85
C TYR A 455 25.87 -12.82 -4.75
N SER A 456 26.00 -12.73 -6.08
CA SER A 456 25.36 -13.69 -7.00
C SER A 456 25.87 -15.12 -6.87
N ALA A 457 27.04 -15.32 -6.22
CA ALA A 457 27.58 -16.62 -5.88
C ALA A 457 26.99 -17.24 -4.60
N LEU A 458 26.25 -16.47 -3.80
CA LEU A 458 25.61 -16.97 -2.59
C LEU A 458 24.30 -17.72 -2.92
N PRO A 459 23.97 -18.78 -2.15
CA PRO A 459 22.72 -19.51 -2.33
C PRO A 459 21.51 -18.57 -2.18
N ARG A 460 20.51 -18.67 -3.06
CA ARG A 460 19.34 -17.78 -3.11
C ARG A 460 18.43 -17.77 -1.85
N PHE A 461 18.70 -18.62 -0.87
CA PHE A 461 17.95 -18.68 0.39
C PHE A 461 18.61 -17.88 1.54
N LEU A 462 19.83 -17.39 1.31
CA LEU A 462 20.54 -16.41 2.13
C LEU A 462 20.38 -15.03 1.48
#